data_AF-G4ZZT4-F1
#
_entry.id   AF-G4ZZT4-F1
#
_cell.length_a   1.000
_cell.length_b   1.000
_cell.length_c   1.000
_cell.angle_alpha   90.00
_cell.angle_beta   90.00
_cell.angle_gamma   90.00
#
_symmetry.space_group_name_H-M   'P 1'
#
loop_
_entity.id
_entity.type
_entity.pdbx_description
1 polymer ?
#
loop_
_entity_poly.entity_id
_entity_poly.type
_entity_poly.pdbx_seq_one_letter_code
_entity_poly.pdbx_strand_id
1 'polypeptide(L)'
;SPFGVVDKGEGDPSTSGRVIHDLSHPDGESVNSTTDTTSIPNTEYEPVERIAREILHQAEKFPSADIKLLLGDVASAFRNLGIHSSCTRLFAGTIPEDNALVIDLSACFGWTGSPAFYGVAG
;
A
#
# COMPACT_ATOMS: atom_id res chain seq x y z
N SER A 1 -1.81 10.22 -15.12
CA SER A 1 -1.14 10.57 -13.85
C SER A 1 0.34 10.80 -14.07
N PRO A 2 0.97 11.73 -13.32
CA PRO A 2 2.41 11.96 -13.35
C PRO A 2 3.15 10.97 -12.42
N PHE A 3 4.45 10.83 -12.67
CA PHE A 3 5.38 10.25 -11.72
C PHE A 3 6.20 11.35 -11.05
N GLY A 4 6.57 11.11 -9.80
CA GLY A 4 7.50 11.95 -9.04
C GLY A 4 8.51 11.10 -8.30
N VAL A 5 9.52 11.74 -7.72
CA VAL A 5 10.50 11.10 -6.85
C VAL A 5 10.47 11.81 -5.52
N VAL A 6 10.33 11.05 -4.43
CA VAL A 6 10.44 11.56 -3.07
C VAL A 6 11.68 11.01 -2.39
N ASP A 7 12.21 11.76 -1.45
CA ASP A 7 13.29 11.29 -0.60
C ASP A 7 12.82 10.12 0.29
N LYS A 8 13.72 9.14 0.50
CA LYS A 8 13.51 7.99 1.38
C LYS A 8 14.16 8.21 2.77
N GLY A 9 14.84 9.33 3.02
CA GLY A 9 15.49 9.64 4.28
C GLY A 9 16.29 10.94 4.23
N GLU A 10 17.53 10.92 4.73
CA GLU A 10 18.50 12.03 4.57
C GLU A 10 19.46 11.84 3.38
N GLY A 11 19.11 10.97 2.43
CA GLY A 11 19.95 10.64 1.27
C GLY A 11 19.65 11.54 0.08
N ASP A 12 20.54 11.59 -0.92
CA ASP A 12 20.22 12.29 -2.17
C ASP A 12 19.07 11.58 -2.90
N PRO A 13 17.93 12.24 -3.17
CA PRO A 13 16.81 11.66 -3.91
C PRO A 13 17.20 11.18 -5.32
N SER A 14 18.26 11.74 -5.92
CA SER A 14 18.78 11.32 -7.23
C SER A 14 19.37 9.91 -7.22
N THR A 15 19.75 9.40 -6.04
CA THR A 15 20.39 8.08 -5.87
C THR A 15 19.57 7.10 -5.03
N SER A 16 18.71 7.60 -4.15
CA SER A 16 17.98 6.80 -3.16
C SER A 16 16.48 7.11 -3.07
N GLY A 17 15.97 7.95 -3.97
CA GLY A 17 14.58 8.36 -4.01
C GLY A 17 13.61 7.21 -4.30
N ARG A 18 12.38 7.36 -3.82
CA ARG A 18 11.25 6.49 -4.15
C ARG A 18 10.42 7.14 -5.25
N VAL A 19 10.18 6.37 -6.31
CA VAL A 19 9.21 6.76 -7.34
C VAL A 19 7.81 6.71 -6.75
N ILE A 20 7.04 7.78 -6.92
CA ILE A 20 5.62 7.86 -6.60
C ILE A 20 4.84 8.02 -7.90
N HIS A 21 3.80 7.22 -8.04
CA HIS A 21 2.79 7.37 -9.07
C HIS A 21 1.61 8.14 -8.46
N ASP A 22 1.34 9.36 -8.92
CA ASP A 22 0.24 10.16 -8.37
C ASP A 22 -1.11 9.70 -8.96
N LEU A 23 -1.69 8.70 -8.30
CA LEU A 23 -2.98 8.11 -8.67
C LEU A 23 -4.19 8.94 -8.25
N SER A 24 -3.96 10.10 -7.64
CA SER A 24 -4.99 11.09 -7.30
C SER A 24 -5.01 12.28 -8.27
N HIS A 25 -4.13 12.29 -9.28
CA HIS A 25 -4.08 13.34 -10.30
C HIS A 25 -4.51 12.86 -11.69
N PRO A 26 -5.26 13.69 -12.45
CA PRO A 26 -5.84 14.97 -12.02
C PRO A 26 -7.07 14.74 -11.14
N ASP A 27 -7.38 15.70 -10.28
CA ASP A 27 -8.55 15.59 -9.40
C ASP A 27 -9.84 15.44 -10.21
N GLY A 28 -10.74 14.59 -9.73
CA GLY A 28 -11.99 14.23 -10.41
C GLY A 28 -11.88 13.19 -11.53
N GLU A 29 -10.72 13.03 -12.17
CA GLU A 29 -10.53 12.08 -13.28
C GLU A 29 -9.45 11.01 -12.99
N SER A 30 -8.80 11.09 -11.83
CA SER A 30 -7.77 10.16 -11.41
C SER A 30 -8.32 8.75 -11.15
N VAL A 31 -7.43 7.76 -11.06
CA VAL A 31 -7.80 6.39 -10.67
C VAL A 31 -8.49 6.40 -9.31
N ASN A 32 -7.98 7.14 -8.33
CA ASN A 32 -8.59 7.21 -7.01
C ASN A 32 -9.94 7.94 -7.02
N SER A 33 -10.09 8.98 -7.84
CA SER A 33 -11.36 9.71 -7.98
C SER A 33 -12.45 8.87 -8.65
N THR A 34 -12.06 7.99 -9.57
CA THR A 34 -12.98 7.18 -10.37
C THR A 34 -13.16 5.74 -9.87
N THR A 35 -12.41 5.33 -8.84
CA THR A 35 -12.53 4.00 -8.24
C THR A 35 -13.90 3.87 -7.56
N ASP A 36 -14.65 2.82 -7.94
CA ASP A 36 -15.88 2.46 -7.26
C ASP A 36 -15.58 1.94 -5.85
N THR A 37 -15.75 2.80 -4.85
CA THR A 37 -15.50 2.48 -3.44
C THR A 37 -16.46 1.43 -2.88
N THR A 38 -17.62 1.22 -3.53
CA THR A 38 -18.56 0.17 -3.11
C THR A 38 -18.11 -1.24 -3.49
N SER A 39 -17.18 -1.34 -4.45
CA SER A 39 -16.56 -2.59 -4.88
C SER A 39 -15.34 -3.00 -4.04
N ILE A 40 -14.85 -2.10 -3.18
CA ILE A 40 -13.69 -2.36 -2.31
C ILE A 40 -14.14 -3.28 -1.17
N PRO A 41 -13.45 -4.41 -0.92
CA PRO A 41 -13.82 -5.30 0.18
C PRO A 41 -13.78 -4.59 1.53
N ASN A 42 -14.77 -4.88 2.38
CA ASN A 42 -14.71 -4.44 3.77
C ASN A 42 -13.72 -5.31 4.53
N THR A 43 -12.63 -4.73 5.02
CA THR A 43 -11.65 -5.42 5.87
C THR A 43 -11.81 -4.94 7.30
N GLU A 44 -12.17 -5.85 8.21
CA GLU A 44 -12.23 -5.56 9.64
C GLU A 44 -10.85 -5.78 10.25
N TYR A 45 -10.29 -4.73 10.85
CA TYR A 45 -9.03 -4.81 11.58
C TYR A 45 -9.30 -4.87 13.07
N GLU A 46 -8.64 -5.79 13.75
CA GLU A 46 -8.68 -5.83 15.21
C GLU A 46 -8.01 -4.57 15.78
N PRO A 47 -8.65 -3.89 16.75
CA PRO A 47 -8.04 -2.75 17.40
C PRO A 47 -6.69 -3.13 18.04
N VAL A 48 -5.70 -2.24 17.93
CA VAL A 48 -4.38 -2.42 18.56
C VAL A 48 -4.46 -2.68 20.06
N GLU A 49 -5.53 -2.18 20.69
CA GLU A 49 -5.87 -2.41 22.09
C GLU A 49 -6.05 -3.88 22.44
N ARG A 50 -6.57 -4.70 21.51
CA ARG A 50 -6.71 -6.14 21.73
C ARG A 50 -5.34 -6.79 21.90
N ILE A 51 -4.37 -6.42 21.05
CA ILE A 51 -2.99 -6.91 21.13
C ILE A 51 -2.36 -6.47 22.46
N ALA A 52 -2.54 -5.19 22.84
CA ALA A 52 -2.02 -4.68 24.11
C ALA A 52 -2.60 -5.42 25.33
N ARG A 53 -3.93 -5.65 25.35
CA ARG A 53 -4.60 -6.42 26.42
C ARG A 53 -4.09 -7.85 26.49
N GLU A 54 -3.86 -8.50 25.35
CA GLU A 54 -3.31 -9.86 25.31
C GLU A 54 -1.90 -9.91 25.88
N ILE A 55 -1.03 -8.95 25.53
CA ILE A 55 0.33 -8.86 26.09
C ILE A 55 0.28 -8.74 27.62
N LEU A 56 -0.58 -7.86 28.16
CA LEU A 56 -0.75 -7.69 29.60
C LEU A 56 -1.29 -8.96 30.26
N HIS A 57 -2.29 -9.60 29.66
CA HIS A 57 -2.86 -10.84 30.16
C HIS A 57 -1.83 -11.97 30.23
N GLN A 58 -0.99 -12.10 29.19
CA GLN A 58 0.08 -13.10 29.18
C GLN A 58 1.15 -12.82 30.24
N ALA A 59 1.50 -11.54 30.45
CA ALA A 59 2.45 -11.14 31.49
C ALA A 59 1.92 -11.44 32.91
N GLU A 60 0.63 -11.22 33.17
CA GLU A 60 -0.01 -11.58 34.45
C GLU A 60 -0.06 -13.09 34.67
N LYS A 61 -0.38 -13.85 33.61
CA LYS A 61 -0.52 -15.31 33.67
C LYS A 61 0.83 -16.02 33.85
N PHE A 62 1.90 -15.46 33.33
CA PHE A 62 3.24 -16.05 33.35
C PHE A 62 4.29 -15.05 33.88
N PRO A 63 4.25 -14.70 35.17
CA PRO A 63 5.06 -13.61 35.75
C PRO A 63 6.58 -13.85 35.75
N SER A 64 7.01 -15.08 35.50
CA SER A 64 8.43 -15.47 35.44
C SER A 64 8.90 -15.83 34.03
N ALA A 65 8.05 -15.64 33.01
CA ALA A 65 8.38 -15.93 31.62
C ALA A 65 8.58 -14.63 30.83
N ASP A 66 9.49 -14.67 29.88
CA ASP A 66 9.64 -13.59 28.91
C ASP A 66 8.55 -13.69 27.85
N ILE A 67 7.66 -12.69 27.81
CA ILE A 67 6.66 -12.55 26.76
C ILE A 67 7.33 -12.00 25.50
N LYS A 68 7.22 -12.73 24.38
CA LYS A 68 7.82 -12.35 23.09
C LYS A 68 6.74 -12.14 22.05
N LEU A 69 6.89 -11.08 21.26
CA LEU A 69 6.02 -10.78 20.12
C LEU A 69 6.80 -11.03 18.83
N LEU A 70 6.20 -11.77 17.89
CA LEU A 70 6.70 -11.89 16.54
C LEU A 70 5.91 -10.94 15.65
N LEU A 71 6.62 -10.01 15.01
CA LEU A 71 6.08 -9.09 14.02
C LEU A 71 6.73 -9.40 12.67
N GLY A 72 5.93 -9.39 11.61
CA GLY A 72 6.38 -9.56 10.24
C GLY A 72 5.89 -8.44 9.35
N ASP A 73 6.70 -8.09 8.36
CA ASP A 73 6.31 -7.19 7.27
C ASP A 73 6.45 -7.94 5.94
N VAL A 74 5.52 -7.69 5.02
CA VAL A 74 5.60 -8.22 3.65
C VAL A 74 6.07 -7.10 2.74
N ALA A 75 7.37 -7.13 2.42
CA ALA A 75 7.97 -6.17 1.51
C ALA A 75 7.24 -6.18 0.15
N SER A 76 6.82 -4.99 -0.29
CA SER A 76 6.07 -4.82 -1.55
C SER A 76 4.76 -5.61 -1.62
N ALA A 77 4.08 -5.81 -0.49
CA ALA A 77 2.80 -6.53 -0.37
C ALA A 77 1.85 -6.37 -1.57
N PHE A 78 1.55 -5.13 -1.97
CA PHE A 78 0.58 -4.86 -3.05
C PHE A 78 1.02 -5.34 -4.43
N ARG A 79 2.33 -5.51 -4.68
CA ARG A 79 2.84 -6.07 -5.94
C ARG A 79 2.45 -7.53 -6.13
N ASN A 80 2.05 -8.22 -5.06
CA ASN A 80 1.53 -9.59 -5.13
C ASN A 80 0.09 -9.65 -5.67
N LEU A 81 -0.59 -8.51 -5.84
CA LEU A 81 -1.94 -8.42 -6.38
C LEU A 81 -1.87 -7.98 -7.85
N GLY A 82 -2.19 -8.88 -8.77
CA GLY A 82 -2.30 -8.52 -10.19
C GLY A 82 -3.53 -7.65 -10.47
N ILE A 83 -3.38 -6.66 -11.35
CA ILE A 83 -4.52 -5.90 -11.88
C ILE A 83 -5.09 -6.67 -13.08
N HIS A 84 -6.42 -6.81 -13.13
CA HIS A 84 -7.07 -7.43 -14.26
C HIS A 84 -6.74 -6.69 -15.56
N SER A 85 -6.48 -7.42 -16.65
CA SER A 85 -5.98 -6.85 -17.92
C SER A 85 -6.88 -5.76 -18.52
N SER A 86 -8.20 -5.83 -18.28
CA SER A 86 -9.13 -4.79 -18.72
C SER A 86 -8.91 -3.46 -17.98
N CYS A 87 -8.31 -3.46 -16.80
CA CYS A 87 -8.19 -2.30 -15.92
C CYS A 87 -6.77 -1.71 -15.89
N THR A 88 -5.74 -2.43 -16.34
CA THR A 88 -4.33 -1.96 -16.28
C THR A 88 -4.13 -0.61 -16.95
N ARG A 89 -4.84 -0.33 -18.05
CA ARG A 89 -4.80 0.97 -18.76
C ARG A 89 -5.14 2.18 -17.87
N LEU A 90 -5.90 1.97 -16.79
CA LEU A 90 -6.27 3.03 -15.85
C LEU A 90 -5.06 3.42 -14.98
N PHE A 91 -4.17 2.47 -14.70
CA PHE A 91 -2.95 2.65 -13.92
C PHE A 91 -1.75 3.03 -14.80
N ALA A 92 -2.02 3.83 -15.83
CA ALA A 92 -0.99 4.34 -16.72
C ALA A 92 -0.56 5.74 -16.30
N GLY A 93 0.75 5.96 -16.21
CA GLY A 93 1.34 7.27 -16.00
C GLY A 93 2.40 7.59 -17.04
N THR A 94 2.73 8.87 -17.17
CA THR A 94 3.71 9.35 -18.15
C THR A 94 4.90 9.99 -17.46
N ILE A 95 6.08 9.82 -18.05
CA ILE A 95 7.31 10.53 -17.71
C ILE A 95 7.67 11.39 -18.94
N PRO A 96 7.23 12.67 -18.99
CA PRO A 96 7.41 13.52 -20.15
C PRO A 96 8.87 13.72 -20.55
N GLU A 97 9.77 13.80 -19.57
CA GLU A 97 11.20 14.03 -19.76
C GLU A 97 11.86 12.92 -20.58
N ASP A 98 11.36 11.69 -20.43
CA ASP A 98 11.87 10.50 -21.10
C ASP A 98 10.99 10.06 -22.30
N ASN A 99 9.92 10.81 -22.60
CA ASN A 99 8.89 10.42 -23.56
C ASN A 99 8.37 8.98 -23.32
N ALA A 100 8.16 8.64 -22.05
CA ALA A 100 7.82 7.28 -21.63
C ALA A 100 6.39 7.18 -21.07
N LEU A 101 5.74 6.05 -21.35
CA LEU A 101 4.48 5.61 -20.75
C LEU A 101 4.76 4.38 -19.90
N VAL A 102 4.37 4.41 -18.63
CA VAL A 102 4.50 3.31 -17.69
C VAL A 102 3.12 2.84 -17.28
N ILE A 103 2.91 1.53 -17.25
CA ILE A 103 1.65 0.91 -16.83
C ILE A 103 1.96 -0.05 -15.68
N ASP A 104 1.34 0.19 -14.54
CA ASP A 104 1.42 -0.75 -13.43
C ASP A 104 0.51 -1.96 -13.68
N LEU A 105 1.08 -3.15 -13.57
CA LEU A 105 0.36 -4.43 -13.77
C LEU A 105 -0.09 -5.08 -12.46
N SER A 106 0.26 -4.48 -11.33
CA SER A 106 -0.09 -4.91 -9.99
C SER A 106 -0.64 -3.74 -9.17
N ALA A 107 -1.37 -4.04 -8.10
CA ALA A 107 -1.92 -3.00 -7.22
C ALA A 107 -0.80 -2.04 -6.77
N CYS A 108 -1.07 -0.75 -6.94
CA CYS A 108 -0.08 0.29 -6.77
C CYS A 108 -0.06 0.79 -5.33
N PHE A 109 1.11 1.22 -4.87
CA PHE A 109 1.18 2.09 -3.72
C PHE A 109 0.51 3.43 -4.07
N GLY A 110 -0.44 3.88 -3.23
CA GLY A 110 -1.23 5.08 -3.48
C GLY A 110 -2.60 4.86 -4.09
N TRP A 111 -2.96 3.65 -4.54
CA TRP A 111 -4.35 3.33 -4.93
C TRP A 111 -5.21 3.07 -3.69
N THR A 112 -6.38 3.70 -3.60
CA THR A 112 -7.32 3.57 -2.47
C THR A 112 -7.76 2.12 -2.20
N GLY A 113 -7.83 1.28 -3.23
CA GLY A 113 -8.20 -0.13 -3.08
C GLY A 113 -7.10 -1.05 -2.55
N SER A 114 -5.82 -0.69 -2.70
CA SER A 114 -4.69 -1.61 -2.45
C SER A 114 -4.71 -2.27 -1.06
N PRO A 115 -4.92 -1.53 0.06
CA PRO A 115 -4.90 -2.14 1.39
C PRO A 115 -5.99 -3.19 1.59
N ALA A 116 -7.22 -2.87 1.18
CA ALA A 116 -8.37 -3.74 1.40
C ALA A 116 -8.33 -5.02 0.56
N PHE A 117 -7.94 -4.90 -0.72
CA PHE A 117 -7.75 -6.08 -1.57
C PHE A 117 -6.61 -6.97 -1.08
N TYR A 118 -5.53 -6.39 -0.54
CA TYR A 118 -4.45 -7.18 0.06
C TYR A 118 -4.91 -7.90 1.32
N GLY A 119 -5.66 -7.23 2.19
CA GLY A 119 -6.17 -7.82 3.44
C GLY A 119 -7.15 -8.97 3.23
N VAL A 120 -7.72 -9.14 2.04
CA VAL A 120 -8.54 -10.32 1.69
C VAL A 120 -7.69 -11.45 1.07
N ALA A 121 -6.65 -11.11 0.32
CA ALA A 121 -5.82 -12.08 -0.36
C ALA A 121 -4.75 -12.71 0.56
N GLY A 122 -4.25 -11.95 1.54
CA GLY A 122 -3.14 -12.29 2.43
C GLY A 122 -3.58 -12.74 3.82
#